data_AF-A0A2N3ATV3-F1
#
_entry.id   AF-A0A2N3ATV3-F1
#
_cell.length_a   1.000
_cell.length_b   1.000
_cell.length_c   1.000
_cell.angle_alpha   90.00
_cell.angle_beta   90.00
_cell.angle_gamma   90.00
#
_symmetry.space_group_name_H-M   'P 1'
#
loop_
_entity.id
_entity.type
_entity.pdbx_description
1 polymer ?
#
loop_
_entity_poly.entity_id
_entity_poly.type
_entity_poly.pdbx_seq_one_letter_code
_entity_poly.pdbx_strand_id
1 'polypeptide(L)'
;MGQGAVVLLITDGLDRDDPDTLAREAERLHLSSRKLIWLNPLLRWDGFAPKARGVRALLPHVDSFRAAHNIDSLTALAQALTRPNDTGEKARLMRLIEREG
;
A
#
# COMPACT_ATOMS: atom_id res chain seq x y z
N MET A 1 -6.80 20.68 1.46
CA MET A 1 -5.61 20.12 2.14
C MET A 1 -4.47 20.15 1.13
N GLY A 2 -3.28 20.61 1.51
CA GLY A 2 -2.20 20.83 0.54
C GLY A 2 -1.74 19.52 -0.12
N GLN A 3 -1.65 19.50 -1.45
CA GLN A 3 -1.18 18.35 -2.26
C GLN A 3 0.31 17.99 -2.05
N GLY A 4 0.92 18.43 -0.95
CA GLY A 4 2.33 18.21 -0.61
C GLY A 4 2.58 17.13 0.43
N ALA A 5 1.52 16.62 1.09
CA ALA A 5 1.68 15.67 2.19
C ALA A 5 2.09 14.29 1.68
N VAL A 6 3.10 13.70 2.32
CA VAL A 6 3.34 12.26 2.25
C VAL A 6 2.57 11.61 3.38
N VAL A 7 1.73 10.64 3.07
CA VAL A 7 0.91 9.91 4.03
C VAL A 7 1.48 8.51 4.21
N LEU A 8 1.69 8.13 5.46
CA LEU A 8 2.06 6.78 5.86
C LEU A 8 0.82 6.06 6.40
N LEU A 9 0.32 5.07 5.66
CA LEU A 9 -0.75 4.20 6.10
C LEU A 9 -0.14 2.94 6.71
N ILE A 10 -0.41 2.68 8.00
CA ILE A 10 0.08 1.48 8.68
C ILE A 10 -1.12 0.59 9.03
N THR A 11 -1.27 -0.52 8.33
CA THR A 11 -2.39 -1.46 8.51
C THR A 11 -2.05 -2.82 7.90
N ASP A 12 -2.70 -3.90 8.34
CA ASP A 12 -2.57 -5.22 7.73
C ASP A 12 -3.52 -5.43 6.54
N GLY A 13 -4.50 -4.54 6.34
CA GLY A 13 -5.45 -4.58 5.23
C GLY A 13 -6.50 -5.68 5.34
N LEU A 14 -6.69 -6.27 6.52
CA LEU A 14 -7.64 -7.36 6.76
C LEU A 14 -9.09 -6.90 7.00
N ASP A 15 -9.41 -5.67 6.61
CA ASP A 15 -10.75 -5.11 6.70
C ASP A 15 -11.78 -6.04 6.02
N ARG A 16 -12.90 -6.27 6.71
CA ARG A 16 -13.96 -7.20 6.32
C ARG A 16 -15.23 -6.50 5.88
N ASP A 17 -15.31 -5.18 6.06
CA ASP A 17 -16.42 -4.35 5.64
C ASP A 17 -16.47 -4.23 4.10
N ASP A 18 -17.37 -3.39 3.59
CA ASP A 18 -17.59 -3.22 2.16
C ASP A 18 -16.29 -2.77 1.44
N PRO A 19 -15.70 -3.61 0.56
CA PRO A 19 -14.47 -3.28 -0.13
C PRO A 19 -14.62 -2.08 -1.08
N ASP A 20 -15.83 -1.79 -1.58
CA ASP A 20 -16.05 -0.65 -2.47
C ASP A 20 -15.95 0.67 -1.71
N THR A 21 -16.43 0.69 -0.46
CA THR A 21 -16.28 1.85 0.42
C THR A 21 -14.80 2.09 0.77
N LEU A 22 -14.07 1.02 1.08
CA LEU A 22 -12.63 1.10 1.34
C LEU A 22 -11.85 1.61 0.12
N ALA A 23 -12.17 1.10 -1.07
CA ALA A 23 -11.55 1.55 -2.33
C ALA A 23 -11.79 3.04 -2.58
N ARG A 24 -13.04 3.51 -2.44
CA ARG A 24 -13.39 4.93 -2.61
C ARG A 24 -12.64 5.86 -1.65
N GLU A 25 -12.58 5.51 -0.37
CA GLU A 25 -11.86 6.34 0.61
C GLU A 25 -10.34 6.29 0.40
N ALA A 26 -9.80 5.15 -0.01
CA ALA A 26 -8.39 5.02 -0.36
C ALA A 26 -8.02 5.84 -1.61
N GLU A 27 -8.88 5.84 -2.64
CA GLU A 27 -8.72 6.67 -3.83
C GLU A 27 -8.72 8.15 -3.46
N ARG A 28 -9.70 8.60 -2.66
CA ARG A 28 -9.77 9.97 -2.18
C ARG A 28 -8.52 10.36 -1.40
N LEU A 29 -8.03 9.49 -0.52
CA LEU A 29 -6.80 9.72 0.24
C LEU A 29 -5.60 9.86 -0.69
N HIS A 30 -5.48 8.98 -1.68
CA HIS A 30 -4.41 9.03 -2.69
C HIS A 30 -4.42 10.34 -3.47
N LEU A 31 -5.57 10.76 -4.00
CA LEU A 31 -5.73 12.01 -4.75
C LEU A 31 -5.45 13.27 -3.90
N SER A 32 -5.61 13.17 -2.58
CA SER A 32 -5.32 14.27 -1.64
C SER A 32 -3.86 14.29 -1.14
N SER A 33 -3.07 13.26 -1.46
CA SER A 33 -1.70 13.08 -1.01
C SER A 33 -0.72 13.30 -2.14
N ARG A 34 0.48 13.80 -1.83
CA ARG A 34 1.61 13.76 -2.78
C ARG A 34 2.08 12.34 -3.01
N LYS A 35 2.07 11.52 -1.95
CA LYS A 35 2.48 10.12 -1.94
C LYS A 35 1.80 9.39 -0.80
N LEU A 36 1.17 8.26 -1.08
CA LEU A 36 0.54 7.37 -0.11
C LEU A 36 1.34 6.08 -0.02
N ILE A 37 2.05 5.88 1.09
CA ILE A 37 2.88 4.70 1.35
C ILE A 37 2.16 3.81 2.35
N TRP A 38 1.89 2.57 1.97
CA TRP A 38 1.31 1.57 2.86
C TRP A 38 2.39 0.66 3.43
N LEU A 39 2.59 0.74 4.75
CA LEU A 39 3.40 -0.20 5.52
C LEU A 39 2.51 -1.29 6.12
N ASN A 40 2.77 -2.53 5.75
CA ASN A 40 2.04 -3.69 6.23
C ASN A 40 2.91 -4.50 7.22
N PRO A 41 2.48 -4.65 8.49
CA PRO A 41 3.23 -5.39 9.51
C PRO A 41 3.25 -6.91 9.25
N LEU A 42 2.32 -7.43 8.43
CA LEU A 42 2.21 -8.85 8.11
C LEU A 42 2.97 -9.25 6.83
N LEU A 43 3.53 -8.30 6.07
CA LEU A 43 4.16 -8.58 4.78
C LEU A 43 5.44 -9.45 4.87
N ARG A 44 5.94 -9.74 6.07
CA ARG A 44 7.13 -10.58 6.31
C ARG A 44 6.97 -12.05 5.92
N TRP A 45 5.76 -12.49 5.63
CA TRP A 45 5.47 -13.88 5.32
C TRP A 45 5.75 -14.13 3.84
N ASP A 46 6.69 -15.01 3.52
CA ASP A 46 7.09 -15.35 2.14
C ASP A 46 5.90 -15.83 1.28
N GLY A 47 4.85 -16.35 1.92
CA GLY A 47 3.60 -16.76 1.30
C GLY A 47 2.53 -15.67 1.19
N PHE A 48 2.84 -14.40 1.45
CA PHE A 48 1.85 -13.32 1.36
C PHE A 48 1.28 -13.25 -0.06
N ALA A 49 -0.03 -13.45 -0.14
CA ALA A 49 -0.82 -13.30 -1.35
C ALA A 49 -1.98 -12.33 -1.05
N PRO A 50 -2.37 -11.47 -2.00
CA PRO A 50 -3.42 -10.48 -1.80
C PRO A 50 -4.80 -11.15 -1.89
N LYS A 51 -5.09 -12.09 -0.98
CA LYS A 51 -6.35 -12.87 -0.96
C LYS A 51 -7.47 -12.13 -0.24
N ALA A 52 -7.15 -11.34 0.77
CA ALA A 52 -8.13 -10.55 1.50
C ALA A 52 -8.72 -9.46 0.60
N ARG A 53 -10.05 -9.28 0.67
CA ARG A 53 -10.77 -8.25 -0.12
C ARG A 53 -10.27 -6.85 0.19
N GLY A 54 -10.05 -6.54 1.47
CA GLY A 54 -9.48 -5.25 1.89
C GLY A 54 -8.11 -4.97 1.28
N VAL A 55 -7.24 -5.99 1.21
CA VAL A 55 -5.93 -5.86 0.55
C VAL A 55 -6.08 -5.58 -0.95
N ARG A 56 -6.97 -6.31 -1.64
CA ARG A 56 -7.22 -6.07 -3.08
C ARG A 56 -7.83 -4.69 -3.35
N ALA A 57 -8.69 -4.22 -2.46
CA ALA A 57 -9.31 -2.90 -2.57
C ALA A 57 -8.30 -1.77 -2.36
N LEU A 58 -7.39 -1.90 -1.38
CA LEU A 58 -6.41 -0.86 -1.07
C LEU A 58 -5.24 -0.78 -2.06
N LEU A 59 -4.74 -1.94 -2.50
CA LEU A 59 -3.48 -2.04 -3.23
C LEU A 59 -3.40 -1.17 -4.51
N PRO A 60 -4.46 -1.00 -5.32
CA PRO A 60 -4.42 -0.12 -6.48
C PRO A 60 -4.18 1.35 -6.12
N HIS A 61 -4.66 1.79 -4.96
CA HIS A 61 -4.72 3.20 -4.57
C HIS A 61 -3.50 3.68 -3.76
N VAL A 62 -2.51 2.82 -3.48
CA VAL A 62 -1.29 3.24 -2.78
C VAL A 62 -0.14 3.43 -3.78
N ASP A 63 0.79 4.33 -3.54
CA ASP A 63 1.96 4.50 -4.42
C ASP A 63 2.99 3.39 -4.19
N SER A 64 3.25 3.07 -2.92
CA SER A 64 4.25 2.09 -2.51
C SER A 64 3.71 1.19 -1.41
N PHE A 65 3.95 -0.12 -1.53
CA PHE A 65 3.55 -1.13 -0.54
C PHE A 65 4.79 -1.82 0.02
N ARG A 66 4.97 -1.78 1.34
CA ARG A 66 6.22 -2.21 2.01
C ARG A 66 5.95 -2.90 3.34
N ALA A 67 6.94 -3.68 3.77
CA ALA A 67 6.99 -4.24 5.12
C ALA A 67 7.22 -3.14 6.18
N ALA A 68 6.63 -3.31 7.37
CA ALA A 68 6.69 -2.31 8.45
C ALA A 68 7.69 -2.59 9.59
N HIS A 69 8.57 -3.62 9.51
CA HIS A 69 9.02 -4.33 10.72
C HIS A 69 10.53 -4.38 11.04
N ASN A 70 11.38 -3.48 10.53
CA ASN A 70 12.75 -3.27 11.07
C ASN A 70 13.42 -1.96 10.59
N ILE A 71 14.63 -1.65 11.07
CA ILE A 71 15.45 -0.48 10.70
C ILE A 71 15.68 -0.37 9.18
N ASP A 72 15.71 -1.49 8.46
CA ASP A 72 15.76 -1.48 6.98
C ASP A 72 14.49 -0.90 6.35
N SER A 73 13.35 -1.02 7.03
CA SER A 73 12.08 -0.38 6.62
C SER A 73 12.14 1.15 6.75
N LEU A 74 12.93 1.69 7.68
CA LEU A 74 13.21 3.13 7.83
C LEU A 74 14.13 3.64 6.72
N THR A 75 15.16 2.87 6.34
CA THR A 75 16.01 3.17 5.18
C THR A 75 15.20 3.07 3.88
N ALA A 76 14.34 2.07 3.75
CA ALA A 76 13.43 1.92 2.60
C ALA A 76 12.39 3.06 2.55
N LEU A 77 11.90 3.53 3.70
CA LEU A 77 11.05 4.71 3.80
C LEU A 77 11.80 5.96 3.33
N ALA A 78 13.04 6.16 3.79
CA ALA A 78 13.89 7.26 3.31
C ALA A 78 14.13 7.19 1.79
N GLN A 79 14.33 5.99 1.22
CA GLN A 79 14.43 5.79 -0.23
C GLN A 79 13.10 6.08 -0.94
N ALA A 80 11.96 5.67 -0.40
CA ALA A 80 10.64 5.96 -0.98
C ALA A 80 10.31 7.46 -0.95
N LEU A 81 10.75 8.18 0.09
CA LEU A 81 10.60 9.64 0.18
C LEU A 81 11.47 10.37 -0.85
N THR A 82 12.65 9.83 -1.16
CA THR A 82 13.63 10.44 -2.07
C THR A 82 13.48 10.00 -3.53
N ARG A 83 12.83 8.86 -3.80
CA ARG A 83 12.59 8.31 -5.14
C ARG A 83 11.11 8.44 -5.53
N PRO A 84 10.77 9.30 -6.50
CA PRO A 84 9.38 9.51 -6.92
C PRO A 84 8.68 8.23 -7.37
N ASN A 85 9.37 7.37 -8.12
CA ASN A 85 8.79 6.21 -8.80
C ASN A 85 8.91 4.88 -8.03
N ASP A 86 9.16 4.94 -6.71
CA ASP A 86 9.23 3.74 -5.89
C ASP A 86 7.85 3.10 -5.65
N THR A 87 7.68 1.83 -6.03
CA THR A 87 6.42 1.10 -5.89
C THR A 87 6.46 -0.05 -4.87
N GLY A 88 7.65 -0.40 -4.37
CA GLY A 88 7.82 -1.55 -3.46
C GLY A 88 7.24 -2.85 -4.03
N GLU A 89 6.47 -3.56 -3.21
CA GLU A 89 5.86 -4.85 -3.57
C GLU A 89 4.58 -4.70 -4.41
N LYS A 90 4.06 -3.47 -4.59
CA LYS A 90 2.80 -3.22 -5.33
C LYS A 90 2.84 -3.83 -6.72
N ALA A 91 3.90 -3.58 -7.49
CA ALA A 91 4.01 -4.05 -8.87
C ALA A 91 4.05 -5.59 -9.00
N ARG A 92 4.60 -6.30 -8.00
CA ARG A 92 4.56 -7.77 -7.98
C ARG A 92 3.15 -8.27 -7.69
N LEU A 93 2.47 -7.67 -6.71
CA LEU A 93 1.16 -8.12 -6.24
C LEU A 93 0.03 -7.77 -7.23
N MET A 94 0.10 -6.63 -7.91
CA MET A 94 -0.85 -6.27 -8.98
C MET A 94 -0.81 -7.31 -10.11
N ARG A 95 0.39 -7.74 -10.53
CA ARG A 95 0.55 -8.82 -11.53
C ARG A 95 -0.01 -10.17 -11.07
N LEU A 96 -0.05 -10.43 -9.77
CA LEU A 96 -0.68 -11.65 -9.24
C LEU A 96 -2.20 -11.55 -9.30
N ILE A 97 -2.78 -10.39 -8.97
CA ILE A 97 -4.22 -10.15 -9.05
C ILE A 97 -4.72 -10.31 -10.50
N GLU A 98 -4.00 -9.72 -11.46
CA GLU A 98 -4.32 -9.81 -12.90
C GLU A 98 -4.31 -11.24 -13.46
N ARG A 99 -3.56 -12.16 -12.83
CA ARG A 99 -3.47 -13.57 -13.25
C ARG A 99 -4.54 -14.47 -12.63
N GLU A 100 -5.20 -13.99 -11.58
CA GLU A 100 -6.21 -14.74 -10.82
C GLU A 100 -7.65 -14.32 -11.14
N GLY A 101 -7.84 -13.25 -11.93
CA GLY A 101 -9.13 -12.79 -12.45
C GLY A 101 -9.34 -13.22 -13.90
#